data_AF-A0A101LCQ8-F1
#
_entry.id   AF-A0A101LCQ8-F1
#
_cell.length_a   1.000
_cell.length_b   1.000
_cell.length_c   1.000
_cell.angle_alpha   90.00
_cell.angle_beta   90.00
_cell.angle_gamma   90.00
#
_symmetry.space_group_name_H-M   'P 1'
#
loop_
_entity.id
_entity.type
_entity.pdbx_description
1 polymer ?
#
loop_
_entity_poly.entity_id
_entity_poly.type
_entity_poly.pdbx_seq_one_letter_code
_entity_poly.pdbx_strand_id
1 'polypeptide(L)'
;MTKLLPAVVLVAGLLLTGCAATPKMSVQDSCAFLNQDTFVPTGNQQQQADQISKHYQEVADKVAPEVAAPIQKMADVMKDVAGSSLGAKSEEQTKQLADQMNKIGEYCK
;
A
#
# COMPACT_ATOMS: atom_id res chain seq x y z
N MET A 1 27.43 -1.69 57.87
CA MET A 1 26.51 -2.76 57.42
C MET A 1 26.39 -2.66 55.91
N THR A 2 26.48 -3.78 55.20
CA THR A 2 26.36 -3.83 53.73
C THR A 2 24.91 -3.60 53.29
N LYS A 3 24.69 -2.78 52.26
CA LYS A 3 23.57 -2.92 51.31
C LYS A 3 23.92 -2.20 50.01
N LEU A 4 24.46 -2.98 49.07
CA LEU A 4 24.51 -2.65 47.65
C LEU A 4 23.14 -2.90 47.01
N LEU A 5 23.06 -2.61 45.70
CA LEU A 5 22.00 -2.93 44.72
C LEU A 5 20.90 -1.85 44.55
N PRO A 6 20.41 -1.63 43.32
CA PRO A 6 21.07 -1.85 42.01
C PRO A 6 21.00 -0.63 41.08
N ALA A 7 21.87 -0.61 40.08
CA ALA A 7 21.81 0.36 38.99
C ALA A 7 20.56 0.11 38.12
N VAL A 8 19.64 1.07 38.06
CA VAL A 8 18.62 1.16 36.99
C VAL A 8 19.03 2.28 36.04
N VAL A 9 20.03 1.98 35.21
CA VAL A 9 20.38 2.79 34.05
C VAL A 9 19.33 2.52 32.97
N LEU A 10 18.19 3.20 33.04
CA LEU A 10 17.25 3.30 31.91
C LEU A 10 17.56 4.58 31.12
N VAL A 11 18.73 4.56 30.48
CA VAL A 11 19.05 5.48 29.38
C VAL A 11 18.28 5.02 28.15
N ALA A 12 17.11 5.63 27.92
CA ALA A 12 16.41 5.63 26.63
C ALA A 12 15.48 6.85 26.51
N GLY A 13 15.97 8.03 26.91
CA GLY A 13 15.48 9.26 26.31
C GLY A 13 15.95 9.32 24.86
N LEU A 14 15.13 9.88 23.96
CA LEU A 14 15.34 10.00 22.51
C LEU A 14 15.09 8.70 21.70
N LEU A 15 13.83 8.45 21.37
CA LEU A 15 13.29 8.18 20.01
C LEU A 15 11.74 8.28 20.12
N LEU A 16 10.96 8.89 19.23
CA LEU A 16 11.19 9.86 18.15
C LEU A 16 9.94 10.78 18.08
N THR A 17 10.09 12.11 18.02
CA THR A 17 9.02 13.02 17.54
C THR A 17 9.18 13.24 16.02
N GLY A 18 9.35 12.15 15.28
CA GLY A 18 9.39 12.12 13.82
C GLY A 18 8.04 11.67 13.27
N CYS A 19 7.58 12.31 12.19
CA CYS A 19 6.28 12.10 11.54
C CYS A 19 5.78 10.66 11.67
N ALA A 20 4.70 10.46 12.43
CA ALA A 20 4.11 9.14 12.62
C ALA A 20 3.59 8.62 11.28
N ALA A 21 4.39 7.79 10.62
CA ALA A 21 3.95 7.01 9.48
C ALA A 21 2.75 6.17 9.94
N THR A 22 1.66 6.22 9.18
CA THR A 22 0.44 5.45 9.46
C THR A 22 0.81 4.00 9.74
N PRO A 23 0.42 3.41 10.88
CA PRO A 23 0.72 2.03 11.19
C PRO A 23 0.25 1.11 10.06
N LYS A 24 1.21 0.41 9.44
CA LYS A 24 0.96 -0.52 8.33
C LYS A 24 0.41 -1.82 8.89
N MET A 25 -0.55 -2.42 8.19
CA MET A 25 -1.10 -3.74 8.52
C MET A 25 -0.04 -4.85 8.44
N SER A 26 -0.30 -5.98 9.11
CA SER A 26 0.43 -7.23 8.83
C SER A 26 0.12 -7.72 7.41
N VAL A 27 0.89 -8.67 6.88
CA VAL A 27 0.58 -9.28 5.57
C VAL A 27 -0.79 -9.96 5.61
N GLN A 28 -1.10 -10.68 6.69
CA GLN A 28 -2.37 -11.39 6.86
C GLN A 28 -3.56 -10.41 6.89
N ASP A 29 -3.48 -9.33 7.68
CA ASP A 29 -4.53 -8.32 7.76
C ASP A 29 -4.68 -7.56 6.43
N SER A 30 -3.56 -7.31 5.73
CA SER A 30 -3.57 -6.69 4.41
C SER A 30 -4.34 -7.53 3.40
N CYS A 31 -4.11 -8.85 3.38
CA CYS A 31 -4.80 -9.77 2.48
C CYS A 31 -6.28 -9.91 2.84
N ALA A 32 -6.63 -9.93 4.13
CA ALA A 32 -8.01 -9.89 4.59
C ALA A 32 -8.73 -8.59 4.18
N PHE A 33 -8.05 -7.45 4.30
CA PHE A 33 -8.54 -6.14 3.87
C PHE A 33 -8.77 -6.07 2.36
N LEU A 34 -7.81 -6.51 1.54
CA LEU A 34 -7.92 -6.55 0.08
C LEU A 34 -9.07 -7.44 -0.39
N ASN A 35 -9.30 -8.57 0.27
CA ASN A 35 -10.41 -9.48 -0.04
C ASN A 35 -11.79 -8.93 0.34
N GLN A 36 -11.86 -7.84 1.11
CA GLN A 36 -13.09 -7.13 1.48
C GLN A 36 -13.24 -5.77 0.78
N ASP A 37 -12.30 -5.43 -0.12
CA ASP A 37 -12.33 -4.20 -0.88
C ASP A 37 -13.48 -4.24 -1.90
N THR A 38 -14.42 -3.31 -1.74
CA THR A 38 -15.65 -3.19 -2.54
C THR A 38 -15.66 -1.91 -3.37
N PHE A 39 -14.50 -1.30 -3.59
CA PHE A 39 -14.34 -0.11 -4.40
C PHE A 39 -14.84 -0.29 -5.85
N VAL A 40 -15.75 0.60 -6.26
CA VAL A 40 -16.28 0.66 -7.63
C VAL A 40 -16.12 2.09 -8.16
N PRO A 41 -15.28 2.33 -9.18
CA PRO A 41 -15.09 3.66 -9.76
C PRO A 41 -16.27 4.04 -10.66
N THR A 42 -16.48 5.34 -10.87
CA THR A 42 -17.61 5.89 -11.64
C THR A 42 -17.17 6.88 -12.72
N GLY A 43 -18.07 7.25 -13.64
CA GLY A 43 -17.80 8.20 -14.71
C GLY A 43 -17.20 7.55 -15.97
N ASN A 44 -16.49 8.34 -16.77
CA ASN A 44 -15.83 7.88 -18.00
C ASN A 44 -14.51 7.13 -17.71
N GLN A 45 -13.88 6.55 -18.74
CA GLN A 45 -12.68 5.71 -18.56
C GLN A 45 -11.49 6.46 -17.91
N GLN A 46 -11.26 7.73 -18.25
CA GLN A 46 -10.19 8.54 -17.62
C GLN A 46 -10.49 8.81 -16.14
N GLN A 47 -11.73 9.18 -15.83
CA GLN A 47 -12.20 9.41 -14.46
C GLN A 47 -12.12 8.13 -13.62
N GLN A 48 -12.50 6.99 -14.18
CA GLN A 48 -12.35 5.69 -13.51
C GLN A 48 -10.88 5.35 -13.27
N ALA A 49 -10.00 5.59 -14.25
CA ALA A 49 -8.57 5.32 -14.12
C ALA A 49 -7.90 6.18 -13.03
N ASP A 50 -8.25 7.47 -12.94
CA ASP A 50 -7.79 8.38 -11.89
C ASP A 50 -8.30 7.94 -10.49
N GLN A 51 -9.57 7.57 -10.38
CA GLN A 51 -10.15 7.02 -9.15
C GLN A 51 -9.46 5.73 -8.71
N ILE A 52 -9.21 4.78 -9.63
CA ILE A 52 -8.48 3.54 -9.34
C ILE A 52 -7.03 3.84 -8.91
N SER A 53 -6.35 4.78 -9.57
CA SER A 53 -4.97 5.17 -9.21
C SER A 53 -4.89 5.71 -7.77
N LYS A 54 -5.80 6.60 -7.40
CA LYS A 54 -5.90 7.16 -6.04
C LYS A 54 -6.25 6.10 -5.01
N HIS A 55 -7.22 5.24 -5.32
CA HIS A 55 -7.59 4.12 -4.44
C HIS A 55 -6.40 3.19 -4.18
N TYR A 56 -5.64 2.82 -5.21
CA TYR A 56 -4.42 2.02 -5.03
C TYR A 56 -3.34 2.74 -4.19
N GLN A 57 -3.15 4.06 -4.31
CA GLN A 57 -2.28 4.82 -3.40
C GLN A 57 -2.76 4.73 -1.94
N GLU A 58 -4.05 4.99 -1.70
CA GLU A 58 -4.65 4.90 -0.36
C GLU A 58 -4.59 3.49 0.24
N VAL A 59 -4.66 2.45 -0.58
CA VAL A 59 -4.50 1.06 -0.15
C VAL A 59 -3.04 0.74 0.15
N ALA A 60 -2.10 1.13 -0.71
CA ALA A 60 -0.66 1.00 -0.48
C ALA A 60 -0.20 1.71 0.81
N ASP A 61 -0.86 2.80 1.18
CA ASP A 61 -0.62 3.51 2.44
C ASP A 61 -1.03 2.73 3.70
N LYS A 62 -1.93 1.75 3.59
CA LYS A 62 -2.49 0.99 4.73
C LYS A 62 -1.90 -0.42 4.87
N VAL A 63 -1.59 -1.11 3.76
CA VAL A 63 -1.13 -2.51 3.74
C VAL A 63 0.36 -2.68 4.08
N ALA A 64 0.78 -3.92 4.38
CA ALA A 64 2.17 -4.32 4.60
C ALA A 64 3.09 -3.90 3.43
N PRO A 65 4.36 -3.50 3.67
CA PRO A 65 5.25 -2.97 2.62
C PRO A 65 5.42 -3.89 1.39
N GLU A 66 5.46 -5.20 1.60
CA GLU A 66 5.59 -6.21 0.54
C GLU A 66 4.37 -6.26 -0.37
N VAL A 67 3.18 -6.03 0.20
CA VAL A 67 1.89 -5.93 -0.51
C VAL A 67 1.69 -4.53 -1.10
N ALA A 68 2.20 -3.49 -0.45
CA ALA A 68 2.11 -2.10 -0.90
C ALA A 68 2.93 -1.86 -2.18
N ALA A 69 4.12 -2.45 -2.30
CA ALA A 69 5.01 -2.26 -3.43
C ALA A 69 4.42 -2.61 -4.81
N PRO A 70 3.75 -3.77 -5.02
CA PRO A 70 3.03 -4.03 -6.27
C PRO A 70 1.79 -3.15 -6.47
N ILE A 71 1.04 -2.83 -5.39
CA ILE A 71 -0.14 -1.95 -5.48
C ILE A 71 0.24 -0.54 -5.91
N GLN A 72 1.34 0.02 -5.40
CA GLN A 72 1.83 1.34 -5.82
C GLN A 72 2.16 1.36 -7.32
N LYS A 73 2.79 0.30 -7.86
CA LYS A 73 3.07 0.19 -9.30
C LYS A 73 1.79 0.15 -10.14
N MET A 74 0.72 -0.48 -9.63
CA MET A 74 -0.59 -0.44 -10.28
C MET A 74 -1.21 0.95 -10.22
N ALA A 75 -1.04 1.69 -9.12
CA ALA A 75 -1.46 3.07 -9.03
C ALA A 75 -0.78 3.93 -10.10
N ASP A 76 0.52 3.75 -10.30
CA ASP A 76 1.31 4.48 -11.30
C ASP A 76 0.84 4.13 -12.73
N VAL A 77 0.64 2.84 -13.05
CA VAL A 77 0.06 2.43 -14.35
C VAL A 77 -1.31 3.04 -14.58
N MET A 78 -2.20 3.04 -13.58
CA MET A 78 -3.53 3.62 -13.71
C MET A 78 -3.53 5.16 -13.79
N LYS A 79 -2.50 5.82 -13.24
CA LYS A 79 -2.26 7.25 -13.41
C LYS A 79 -1.89 7.59 -14.86
N ASP A 80 -1.03 6.79 -15.47
CA ASP A 80 -0.66 6.95 -16.88
C ASP A 80 -1.86 6.68 -17.81
N VAL A 81 -2.69 5.68 -17.48
CA VAL A 81 -3.96 5.42 -18.17
C VAL A 81 -4.90 6.62 -18.07
N ALA A 82 -5.03 7.24 -16.90
CA ALA A 82 -5.86 8.43 -16.70
C ALA A 82 -5.36 9.65 -17.50
N GLY A 83 -4.04 9.78 -17.65
CA GLY A 83 -3.40 10.80 -18.49
C GLY A 83 -3.53 10.57 -20.00
N SER A 84 -3.97 9.38 -20.44
CA SER A 84 -4.19 9.09 -21.86
C SER A 84 -5.46 9.76 -22.40
N SER A 85 -5.52 10.00 -23.72
CA SER A 85 -6.65 10.68 -24.37
C SER A 85 -7.98 9.93 -24.30
N LEU A 86 -7.97 8.61 -24.06
CA LEU A 86 -9.17 7.77 -24.01
C LEU A 86 -9.45 7.18 -22.62
N GLY A 87 -8.47 7.12 -21.71
CA GLY A 87 -8.59 6.36 -20.46
C GLY A 87 -8.55 4.83 -20.65
N ALA A 88 -8.27 4.37 -21.86
CA ALA A 88 -8.18 2.96 -22.20
C ALA A 88 -6.78 2.40 -21.86
N LYS A 89 -6.74 1.22 -21.26
CA LYS A 89 -5.50 0.47 -21.03
C LYS A 89 -4.96 -0.09 -22.34
N SER A 90 -3.66 0.04 -22.58
CA SER A 90 -2.96 -0.73 -23.61
C SER A 90 -2.80 -2.20 -23.18
N GLU A 91 -2.41 -3.06 -24.12
CA GLU A 91 -2.05 -4.46 -23.82
C GLU A 91 -0.90 -4.55 -22.81
N GLU A 92 0.13 -3.71 -22.97
CA GLU A 92 1.28 -3.64 -22.07
C GLU A 92 0.87 -3.17 -20.66
N GLN A 93 0.04 -2.13 -20.54
CA GLN A 93 -0.48 -1.69 -19.24
C GLN A 93 -1.36 -2.78 -18.58
N THR A 94 -2.15 -3.51 -19.38
CA THR A 94 -2.97 -4.63 -18.90
C THR A 94 -2.08 -5.76 -18.36
N LYS A 95 -0.99 -6.09 -19.06
CA LYS A 95 0.01 -7.06 -18.61
C LYS A 95 0.73 -6.61 -17.33
N GLN A 96 1.15 -5.35 -17.25
CA GLN A 96 1.81 -4.81 -16.06
C GLN A 96 0.92 -4.87 -14.81
N LEU A 97 -0.39 -4.65 -14.95
CA LEU A 97 -1.36 -4.81 -13.86
C LEU A 97 -1.52 -6.29 -13.47
N ALA A 98 -1.62 -7.20 -14.44
CA ALA A 98 -1.69 -8.64 -14.17
C ALA A 98 -0.43 -9.17 -13.46
N ASP A 99 0.76 -8.75 -13.88
CA ASP A 99 2.03 -9.12 -13.26
C ASP A 99 2.15 -8.61 -11.81
N GLN A 100 1.50 -7.51 -11.48
CA GLN A 100 1.45 -6.97 -10.11
C GLN A 100 0.36 -7.68 -9.27
N MET A 101 -0.80 -8.01 -9.84
CA MET A 101 -1.80 -8.89 -9.21
C MET A 101 -1.21 -10.24 -8.81
N ASN A 102 -0.44 -10.86 -9.72
CA ASN A 102 0.20 -12.15 -9.46
C ASN A 102 1.15 -12.07 -8.25
N LYS A 103 1.91 -10.98 -8.09
CA LYS A 103 2.79 -10.76 -6.94
C LYS A 103 2.02 -10.53 -5.64
N ILE A 104 0.90 -9.81 -5.66
CA ILE A 104 0.02 -9.72 -4.48
C ILE A 104 -0.49 -11.12 -4.10
N GLY A 105 -0.91 -11.90 -5.09
CA GLY A 105 -1.27 -13.31 -4.94
C GLY A 105 -0.12 -14.23 -4.50
N GLU A 106 1.15 -13.79 -4.53
CA GLU A 106 2.26 -14.53 -3.93
C GLU A 106 2.32 -14.38 -2.41
N TYR A 107 1.89 -13.23 -1.88
CA TYR A 107 1.83 -12.91 -0.45
C TYR A 107 0.48 -13.30 0.18
N CYS A 108 -0.62 -13.21 -0.57
CA CYS A 108 -2.00 -13.44 -0.11
C CYS A 108 -2.54 -14.84 -0.42
N LYS A 109 -1.73 -15.88 -0.13
CA LYS A 109 -2.08 -17.30 -0.32
C LYS A 109 -2.77 -17.91 0.90
#